data_AF-A0A7V4XA65-F1
#
_entry.id   AF-A0A7V4XA65-F1
#
_cell.length_a   1.000
_cell.length_b   1.000
_cell.length_c   1.000
_cell.angle_alpha   90.00
_cell.angle_beta   90.00
_cell.angle_gamma   90.00
#
_symmetry.space_group_name_H-M   'P 1'
#
loop_
_entity.id
_entity.type
_entity.pdbx_description
1 polymer ?
#
loop_
_entity_poly.entity_id
_entity_poly.type
_entity_poly.pdbx_seq_one_letter_code
_entity_poly.pdbx_strand_id
1 'polypeptide(L)'
;MKKRVFVGFNAPENLQKNVLLWQNKWRYLPARFIAPKNLHITLVPPWYEEKIEQAIDLLKSCSKITTPIEIAFEEICFGPKE
;
A
#
# COMPACT_ATOMS: atom_id res chain seq x y z
N MET A 1 -19.92 -14.71 -2.08
CA MET A 1 -19.51 -13.63 -3.00
C MET A 1 -18.00 -13.46 -2.89
N LYS A 2 -17.29 -13.44 -4.02
CA LYS A 2 -15.84 -13.18 -4.04
C LYS A 2 -15.53 -11.80 -3.47
N LYS A 3 -14.47 -11.70 -2.67
CA LYS A 3 -13.98 -10.46 -2.07
C LYS A 3 -12.68 -10.06 -2.75
N ARG A 4 -12.54 -8.77 -3.06
CA ARG A 4 -11.29 -8.24 -3.59
C ARG A 4 -10.33 -8.00 -2.43
N VAL A 5 -9.21 -8.70 -2.43
CA VAL A 5 -8.20 -8.67 -1.37
C VAL A 5 -6.85 -8.28 -1.97
N PHE A 6 -5.94 -7.76 -1.14
CA PHE A 6 -4.55 -7.45 -1.50
C PHE A 6 -3.68 -7.59 -0.25
N VAL A 7 -2.37 -7.65 -0.42
CA VAL A 7 -1.42 -7.65 0.71
C VAL A 7 -0.55 -6.41 0.59
N GLY A 8 -0.35 -5.70 1.70
CA GLY A 8 0.51 -4.53 1.73
C GLY A 8 1.04 -4.20 3.11
N PHE A 9 2.07 -3.36 3.15
CA PHE A 9 2.50 -2.72 4.38
C PHE A 9 1.68 -1.46 4.62
N ASN A 10 1.24 -1.26 5.86
CA ASN A 10 0.68 0.02 6.29
C ASN A 10 1.75 1.10 6.19
N ALA A 11 1.39 2.25 5.61
CA ALA A 11 2.29 3.39 5.61
C ALA A 11 2.44 3.94 7.03
N PRO A 12 3.67 4.12 7.55
CA PRO A 12 3.87 4.73 8.86
C PRO A 12 3.44 6.21 8.85
N GLU A 13 3.13 6.77 10.02
CA GLU A 13 2.58 8.14 10.12
C GLU A 13 3.48 9.21 9.51
N ASN A 14 4.80 9.06 9.63
CA ASN A 14 5.76 9.99 9.03
C ASN A 14 5.64 10.00 7.49
N LEU A 15 5.51 8.83 6.86
CA LEU A 15 5.30 8.72 5.42
C LEU A 15 3.96 9.33 5.01
N GLN A 16 2.89 9.06 5.76
CA GLN A 16 1.58 9.65 5.52
C GLN A 16 1.61 11.18 5.58
N LYS A 17 2.31 11.76 6.57
CA LYS A 17 2.49 13.22 6.71
C LYS A 17 3.27 13.80 5.54
N ASN A 18 4.37 13.16 5.12
CA ASN A 18 5.20 13.61 4.01
C ASN A 18 4.42 13.61 2.69
N VAL A 19 3.67 12.55 2.42
CA VAL A 19 2.81 12.46 1.23
C VAL A 19 1.72 13.54 1.27
N LEU A 20 1.08 13.77 2.42
CA LEU A 20 0.05 14.81 2.54
C LEU A 20 0.60 16.22 2.27
N LEU A 21 1.80 16.54 2.77
CA LEU A 21 2.48 17.81 2.47
C LEU A 21 2.72 17.97 0.97
N TRP A 22 3.18 16.91 0.31
CA TRP A 22 3.36 16.89 -1.14
C TRP A 22 2.02 17.09 -1.86
N GLN A 23 0.98 16.31 -1.56
CA GLN A 23 -0.34 16.44 -2.18
C GLN A 23 -0.92 17.86 -2.03
N ASN A 24 -0.78 18.48 -0.86
CA ASN A 24 -1.24 19.85 -0.61
C ASN A 24 -0.50 20.88 -1.50
N LYS A 25 0.82 20.72 -1.67
CA LYS A 25 1.64 21.55 -2.56
C LYS A 25 1.20 21.43 -4.02
N TRP A 26 0.74 20.25 -4.43
CA TRP A 26 0.36 19.92 -5.80
C TRP A 26 -1.16 19.77 -6.00
N ARG A 27 -1.97 20.38 -5.12
CA ARG A 27 -3.44 20.23 -5.13
C ARG A 27 -4.13 20.66 -6.43
N TYR A 28 -3.45 21.43 -7.26
CA TYR A 28 -3.95 21.94 -8.53
C TYR A 28 -3.82 20.93 -9.68
N LEU A 29 -3.10 19.82 -9.48
CA LEU A 29 -3.03 18.75 -10.47
C LEU A 29 -4.43 18.14 -10.66
N PRO A 30 -4.80 17.72 -11.89
CA PRO A 30 -6.08 17.08 -12.18
C PRO A 30 -6.08 15.60 -11.74
N ALA A 31 -5.64 15.34 -10.51
CA ALA A 31 -5.50 14.01 -9.93
C ALA A 31 -6.39 13.87 -8.70
N ARG A 32 -6.98 12.68 -8.52
CA ARG A 32 -7.68 12.34 -7.28
C ARG A 32 -6.67 11.79 -6.28
N PHE A 33 -6.30 12.61 -5.29
CA PHE A 33 -5.38 12.20 -4.23
C PHE A 33 -6.01 11.15 -3.30
N ILE A 34 -5.21 10.15 -2.94
CA ILE A 34 -5.60 9.14 -1.95
C ILE A 34 -5.57 9.75 -0.54
N ALA A 35 -6.57 9.41 0.28
CA ALA A 35 -6.57 9.82 1.68
C ALA A 35 -5.37 9.22 2.42
N PRO A 36 -4.71 9.95 3.34
CA PRO A 36 -3.52 9.45 4.05
C PRO A 36 -3.73 8.09 4.74
N LYS A 37 -4.91 7.90 5.36
CA LYS A 37 -5.29 6.64 6.02
C LYS A 37 -5.40 5.42 5.09
N ASN A 38 -5.52 5.65 3.78
CA ASN A 38 -5.60 4.61 2.78
C ASN A 38 -4.23 4.37 2.11
N LEU A 39 -3.18 5.09 2.51
CA LEU A 39 -1.83 4.91 1.97
C LEU A 39 -1.23 3.60 2.46
N HIS A 40 -0.73 2.81 1.52
CA HIS A 40 -0.11 1.52 1.78
C HIS A 40 0.91 1.22 0.69
N ILE A 41 1.84 0.32 1.00
CA ILE A 41 2.79 -0.23 0.02
C ILE A 41 2.24 -1.58 -0.41
N THR A 42 1.81 -1.71 -1.67
CA THR A 42 1.27 -2.97 -2.19
C THR A 42 2.41 -3.97 -2.38
N LEU A 43 2.27 -5.17 -1.79
CA LEU A 43 3.21 -6.29 -1.93
C LEU A 43 2.68 -7.34 -2.89
N VAL A 44 1.39 -7.66 -2.77
CA VAL A 44 0.67 -8.57 -3.68
C VAL A 44 -0.47 -7.78 -4.31
N PRO A 45 -0.53 -7.69 -5.65
CA PRO A 45 -1.58 -6.97 -6.33
C PRO A 45 -2.96 -7.57 -6.03
N PRO A 46 -4.04 -6.80 -6.17
CA PRO A 46 -5.35 -7.28 -5.75
C PRO A 46 -5.84 -8.51 -6.54
N TRP A 47 -6.44 -9.48 -5.85
CA TRP A 47 -7.12 -10.64 -6.45
C TRP A 47 -8.51 -10.86 -5.84
N TYR A 48 -9.28 -11.78 -6.42
CA TYR A 48 -10.59 -12.17 -5.91
C TYR A 48 -10.48 -13.48 -5.12
N GLU A 49 -10.80 -13.42 -3.84
CA GLU A 49 -10.75 -14.55 -2.89
C GLU A 49 -12.14 -14.94 -2.41
N GLU A 50 -12.37 -16.23 -2.22
CA GLU A 50 -13.59 -16.76 -1.60
C GLU A 50 -13.36 -17.20 -0.15
N LYS A 51 -12.17 -17.75 0.14
CA LYS A 51 -11.82 -18.33 1.44
C LYS A 51 -10.85 -17.40 2.17
N ILE A 52 -11.35 -16.23 2.60
CA ILE A 52 -10.53 -15.17 3.20
C ILE A 52 -9.76 -15.68 4.42
N GLU A 53 -10.41 -16.47 5.27
CA GLU A 53 -9.83 -17.00 6.51
C GLU A 53 -8.61 -17.87 6.20
N GLN A 54 -8.69 -18.70 5.16
CA GLN A 54 -7.58 -19.54 4.72
C GLN A 54 -6.43 -18.70 4.17
N ALA A 55 -6.72 -17.65 3.41
CA ALA A 55 -5.71 -16.72 2.91
C ALA A 55 -5.01 -15.98 4.07
N ILE A 56 -5.77 -15.54 5.09
CA ILE A 56 -5.22 -14.91 6.29
C ILE A 56 -4.31 -15.87 7.05
N ASP A 57 -4.73 -17.12 7.26
CA ASP A 57 -3.95 -18.10 8.01
C ASP A 57 -2.65 -18.48 7.29
N LEU A 58 -2.68 -18.58 5.96
CA LEU A 58 -1.49 -18.75 5.13
C LEU A 58 -0.53 -17.56 5.28
N LEU A 59 -1.03 -16.33 5.22
CA LEU A 59 -0.19 -15.14 5.38
C LEU A 59 0.44 -15.04 6.78
N LYS A 60 -0.29 -15.45 7.83
CA LYS A 60 0.23 -15.52 9.21
C LYS A 60 1.33 -16.58 9.39
N SER A 61 1.31 -17.67 8.62
CA SER A 61 2.38 -18.66 8.67
C SER A 61 3.65 -18.13 8.02
N CYS A 62 3.53 -17.32 6.95
CA CYS A 62 4.65 -16.62 6.32
C CYS A 62 5.27 -15.53 7.21
N SER A 63 4.47 -14.79 7.98
CA SER A 63 4.96 -13.65 8.79
C SER A 63 5.90 -14.04 9.92
N LYS A 64 5.97 -15.31 10.30
CA LYS A 64 6.91 -15.82 11.32
C LYS A 64 8.35 -15.93 10.81
N ILE A 65 8.57 -15.77 9.51
CA ILE A 65 9.85 -16.01 8.83
C ILE A 65 10.52 -14.69 8.43
N THR A 66 9.82 -13.55 8.55
CA THR A 66 10.28 -12.30 7.95
C THR A 66 11.03 -11.42 8.93
N THR A 67 12.26 -11.05 8.54
CA THR A 67 13.05 -9.98 9.17
C THR A 67 12.46 -8.61 8.80
N PRO A 68 12.52 -7.59 9.68
CA PRO A 68 12.19 -6.22 9.30
C PRO A 68 13.01 -5.78 8.08
N ILE A 69 12.38 -5.03 7.19
CA ILE A 69 13.02 -4.45 6.01
C ILE A 69 13.01 -2.93 6.12
N GLU A 70 14.05 -2.30 5.58
CA GLU A 70 14.14 -0.86 5.42
C GLU A 70 13.88 -0.50 3.95
N ILE A 71 12.98 0.46 3.71
CA ILE A 71 12.62 0.91 2.37
C ILE A 71 12.74 2.43 2.34
N ALA A 72 13.53 2.95 1.40
CA ALA A 72 13.62 4.38 1.10
C ALA A 72 12.76 4.74 -0.11
N PHE A 73 12.05 5.88 -0.02
CA PHE A 73 11.29 6.47 -1.12
C PHE A 73 11.95 7.78 -1.54
N GLU A 74 12.51 7.81 -2.74
CA GLU A 74 13.33 8.95 -3.22
C GLU A 74 12.62 9.80 -4.27
N GLU A 75 11.70 9.21 -5.04
CA GLU A 75 11.08 9.84 -6.20
C GLU A 75 9.56 9.69 -6.18
N ILE A 76 8.85 10.71 -6.69
CA ILE A 76 7.45 10.62 -7.09
C ILE A 76 7.39 10.75 -8.61
N CYS A 77 6.87 9.72 -9.28
CA CYS A 77 6.82 9.62 -10.73
C CYS A 77 5.45 9.15 -11.21
N PHE A 78 5.16 9.35 -12.50
CA PHE A 78 4.00 8.76 -13.15
C PHE A 78 4.25 7.27 -13.43
N GLY A 79 3.19 6.47 -13.31
CA GLY A 79 3.20 5.05 -13.68
C GLY A 79 2.18 4.74 -14.79
N PRO A 80 2.34 3.63 -15.53
CA PRO A 80 3.50 2.72 -15.48
C PRO A 80 4.76 3.40 -16.03
N LYS A 81 5.95 2.99 -15.54
CA LYS A 81 7.21 3.31 -16.22
C LYS A 81 7.29 2.41 -17.46
N GLU A 82 7.77 2.95 -18.58
CA GLU A 82 8.04 2.18 -19.80
C GLU A 82 9.03 1.03 -19.53
#